data_AF-A0A2S5A0B1-F1
#
_entry.id   AF-A0A2S5A0B1-F1
#
_cell.length_a   1.000
_cell.length_b   1.000
_cell.length_c   1.000
_cell.angle_alpha   90.00
_cell.angle_beta   90.00
_cell.angle_gamma   90.00
#
_symmetry.space_group_name_H-M   'P 1'
#
loop_
_entity.id
_entity.type
_entity.pdbx_description
1 polymer ?
#
loop_
_entity_poly.entity_id
_entity_poly.type
_entity_poly.pdbx_seq_one_letter_code
_entity_poly.pdbx_strand_id
1 'polypeptide(L)'
;MDKQLKRNVYWLITLLLLLFIFRLIGGYTILVEHVYFRYIYTAISATLRLITGWLPFSFGDILYTVVILIALLSIFKFIQKLVRTKEKKGVFLFSGLAKGLGIFIGAYLIFQICWGFNYFREPLSERLNITTDKVEKEQLKQLALFLAQRVNETHLKLTNDSLKQYKSTLSTKDLYEIAKTGYQEYPSFNFKFYSTKTSLYKKLLNYSGIGGYYNPFSGEAQVNTDPPKFCLPFTICHEMAHQSGISAEEEANFVGYLTALKTNNTFFIYSAELEAFMYTAGELGRMDSVARRQCYKSLNKGVKEDIREYKKFWLSHSSAIEPYFEWYYDWFLRSNNQPKGIRSYNEFVNLLVGYYDQKRTAQNK
;
A
#
# COMPACT_ATOMS: atom_id res chain seq x y z
N MET A 1 -39.01 -25.37 5.11
CA MET A 1 -37.63 -24.84 5.33
C MET A 1 -37.55 -24.36 6.77
N ASP A 2 -36.60 -24.88 7.54
CA ASP A 2 -36.34 -24.49 8.94
C ASP A 2 -36.29 -22.94 9.07
N LYS A 3 -36.92 -22.39 10.11
CA LYS A 3 -37.00 -20.93 10.36
C LYS A 3 -35.60 -20.30 10.40
N GLN A 4 -34.63 -21.03 10.95
CA GLN A 4 -33.23 -20.62 10.98
C GLN A 4 -32.61 -20.53 9.58
N LEU A 5 -32.88 -21.53 8.73
CA LEU A 5 -32.38 -21.57 7.37
C LEU A 5 -33.01 -20.45 6.51
N LYS A 6 -34.33 -20.23 6.61
CA LYS A 6 -35.01 -19.09 5.95
C LYS A 6 -34.36 -17.75 6.28
N ARG A 7 -34.10 -17.51 7.56
CA ARG A 7 -33.44 -16.27 8.00
C ARG A 7 -32.05 -16.10 7.39
N ASN A 8 -31.22 -17.14 7.41
CA ASN A 8 -29.86 -17.08 6.85
C ASN A 8 -29.89 -16.85 5.34
N VAL A 9 -30.83 -17.47 4.62
CA VAL A 9 -30.99 -17.29 3.16
C VAL A 9 -31.46 -15.88 2.83
N TYR A 10 -32.48 -15.34 3.51
CA TYR A 10 -32.93 -13.97 3.25
C TYR A 10 -31.84 -12.94 3.53
N TRP A 11 -31.11 -13.11 4.63
CA TRP A 11 -29.97 -12.25 4.94
C TRP A 11 -28.88 -12.32 3.87
N LEU A 12 -28.52 -13.52 3.40
CA LEU A 12 -27.55 -13.70 2.33
C LEU A 12 -28.01 -13.03 1.03
N ILE A 13 -29.29 -13.18 0.65
CA ILE A 13 -29.87 -12.53 -0.53
C ILE A 13 -29.78 -11.01 -0.40
N THR A 14 -30.12 -10.45 0.76
CA THR A 14 -30.00 -9.01 1.02
C THR A 14 -28.56 -8.53 0.86
N LEU A 15 -27.59 -9.26 1.42
CA LEU A 15 -26.17 -8.90 1.29
C LEU A 15 -25.66 -8.99 -0.15
N LEU A 16 -26.08 -9.99 -0.91
CA LEU A 16 -25.75 -10.11 -2.33
C LEU A 16 -26.37 -8.97 -3.16
N LEU A 17 -27.60 -8.57 -2.84
CA LEU A 17 -28.24 -7.43 -3.49
C LEU A 17 -27.49 -6.12 -3.17
N LEU A 18 -27.08 -5.91 -1.92
CA LEU A 18 -26.25 -4.77 -1.54
C LEU A 18 -24.92 -4.79 -2.27
N LEU A 19 -24.25 -5.94 -2.33
CA LEU A 19 -22.99 -6.11 -3.07
C LEU A 19 -23.15 -5.76 -4.56
N PHE A 20 -24.24 -6.17 -5.17
CA PHE A 20 -24.56 -5.81 -6.56
C PHE A 20 -24.76 -4.30 -6.73
N ILE A 21 -25.55 -3.66 -5.85
CA ILE A 21 -25.74 -2.21 -5.85
C ILE A 21 -24.40 -1.47 -5.67
N PHE A 22 -23.55 -1.94 -4.75
CA PHE A 22 -22.24 -1.35 -4.55
C PHE A 22 -21.35 -1.45 -5.79
N ARG A 23 -21.41 -2.57 -6.52
CA ARG A 23 -20.66 -2.71 -7.78
C ARG A 23 -21.17 -1.75 -8.86
N LEU A 24 -22.48 -1.47 -8.90
CA LEU A 24 -23.05 -0.46 -9.80
C LEU A 24 -22.54 0.94 -9.44
N ILE A 25 -22.53 1.30 -8.15
CA ILE A 25 -22.01 2.58 -7.65
C ILE A 25 -20.54 2.78 -8.02
N GLY A 26 -19.72 1.72 -7.87
CA GLY A 26 -18.30 1.77 -8.23
C GLY A 26 -18.03 2.04 -9.71
N GLY A 27 -19.00 1.80 -10.60
CA GLY A 27 -18.89 2.15 -12.01
C GLY A 27 -18.96 3.66 -12.30
N TYR A 28 -19.39 4.48 -11.34
CA TYR A 28 -19.51 5.93 -11.48
C TYR A 28 -18.41 6.66 -10.70
N THR A 29 -17.23 6.79 -11.29
CA THR A 29 -16.03 7.40 -10.68
C THR A 29 -16.29 8.80 -10.10
N ILE A 30 -17.11 9.61 -10.79
CA ILE A 30 -17.55 10.95 -10.34
C ILE A 30 -18.26 10.88 -8.97
N LEU A 31 -19.13 9.88 -8.77
CA LEU A 31 -19.84 9.68 -7.51
C LEU A 31 -18.86 9.25 -6.41
N VAL A 32 -17.89 8.39 -6.76
CA VAL A 32 -16.86 7.94 -5.83
C VAL A 32 -16.00 9.12 -5.37
N GLU A 33 -15.57 10.00 -6.26
CA GLU A 33 -14.70 11.13 -5.92
C GLU A 33 -15.47 12.21 -5.13
N HIS A 34 -16.62 12.64 -5.63
CA HIS A 34 -17.33 13.80 -5.08
C HIS A 34 -18.24 13.48 -3.90
N VAL A 35 -18.69 12.23 -3.74
CA VAL A 35 -19.57 11.83 -2.63
C VAL A 35 -18.84 10.91 -1.66
N TYR A 36 -18.39 9.75 -2.13
CA TYR A 36 -17.77 8.77 -1.25
C TYR A 36 -16.48 9.29 -0.62
N PHE A 37 -15.49 9.68 -1.43
CA PHE A 37 -14.18 10.10 -0.92
C PHE A 37 -14.30 11.37 -0.05
N ARG A 38 -14.94 12.40 -0.60
CA ARG A 38 -15.07 13.72 0.04
C ARG A 38 -15.83 13.69 1.37
N TYR A 39 -16.92 12.92 1.49
CA TYR A 39 -17.76 12.96 2.69
C TYR A 39 -17.70 11.68 3.50
N ILE A 40 -17.84 10.51 2.87
CA ILE A 40 -17.96 9.22 3.57
C ILE A 40 -16.58 8.76 4.07
N TYR A 41 -15.63 8.57 3.16
CA TYR A 41 -14.29 8.11 3.51
C TYR A 41 -13.57 9.10 4.43
N THR A 42 -13.65 10.40 4.11
CA THR A 42 -13.01 11.45 4.94
C THR A 42 -13.54 11.44 6.37
N ALA A 43 -14.87 11.30 6.58
CA ALA A 43 -15.45 11.23 7.91
C ALA A 43 -15.10 9.92 8.65
N ILE A 44 -15.24 8.77 7.98
CA ILE A 44 -14.93 7.46 8.57
C ILE A 44 -13.45 7.38 8.97
N SER A 45 -12.55 7.70 8.04
CA SER A 45 -11.10 7.59 8.27
C SER A 45 -10.62 8.57 9.34
N ALA A 46 -11.15 9.81 9.37
CA ALA A 46 -10.87 10.76 10.44
C ALA A 46 -11.34 10.22 11.80
N THR A 47 -12.51 9.60 11.87
CA THR A 47 -13.06 9.02 13.11
C THR A 47 -12.22 7.84 13.60
N LEU A 48 -11.90 6.91 12.70
CA LEU A 48 -11.04 5.77 13.00
C LEU A 48 -9.68 6.23 13.54
N ARG A 49 -9.02 7.18 12.85
CA ARG A 49 -7.71 7.70 13.25
C ARG A 49 -7.77 8.59 14.50
N LEU A 50 -8.89 9.24 14.79
CA LEU A 50 -9.09 9.93 16.07
C LEU A 50 -9.12 8.92 17.24
N ILE A 51 -9.78 7.77 17.03
CA ILE A 51 -9.90 6.72 18.04
C ILE A 51 -8.60 5.93 18.21
N THR A 52 -7.90 5.60 17.13
CA THR A 52 -6.72 4.71 17.14
C THR A 52 -5.38 5.45 17.14
N GLY A 53 -5.34 6.69 16.66
CA GLY A 53 -4.10 7.43 16.39
C GLY A 53 -3.25 7.72 17.62
N TRP A 54 -3.85 7.87 18.80
CA TRP A 54 -3.13 8.11 20.05
C TRP A 54 -2.54 6.85 20.68
N LEU A 55 -2.94 5.65 20.23
CA LEU A 55 -2.43 4.38 20.77
C LEU A 55 -0.96 4.19 20.34
N PRO A 56 -0.06 3.72 21.23
CA PRO A 56 1.36 3.55 20.90
C PRO A 56 1.67 2.25 20.15
N PHE A 57 0.68 1.38 19.94
CA PHE A 57 0.80 0.08 19.27
C PHE A 57 -0.20 -0.02 18.11
N SER A 58 -0.01 -0.99 17.21
CA SER A 58 -0.96 -1.24 16.12
C SER A 58 -2.22 -1.94 16.63
N PHE A 59 -3.32 -1.20 16.74
CA PHE A 59 -4.61 -1.74 17.16
C PHE A 59 -5.21 -2.67 16.09
N GLY A 60 -5.00 -2.35 14.82
CA GLY A 60 -5.44 -3.10 13.65
C GLY A 60 -4.88 -4.51 13.60
N ASP A 61 -3.60 -4.70 13.96
CA ASP A 61 -3.01 -6.03 14.13
C ASP A 61 -3.70 -6.85 15.23
N ILE A 62 -4.02 -6.22 16.35
CA ILE A 62 -4.73 -6.89 17.45
C ILE A 62 -6.14 -7.25 16.98
N LEU A 63 -6.83 -6.34 16.30
CA LEU A 63 -8.15 -6.57 15.73
C LEU A 63 -8.14 -7.75 14.76
N TYR A 64 -7.18 -7.82 13.83
CA TYR A 64 -7.03 -8.93 12.89
C TYR A 64 -6.78 -10.25 13.62
N THR A 65 -5.88 -10.26 14.61
CA THR A 65 -5.61 -11.44 15.45
C THR A 65 -6.90 -11.94 16.11
N VAL A 66 -7.66 -11.05 16.75
CA VAL A 66 -8.91 -11.39 17.45
C VAL A 66 -9.95 -11.94 16.48
N VAL A 67 -10.14 -11.29 15.33
CA VAL A 67 -11.11 -11.74 14.30
C VAL A 67 -10.75 -13.13 13.77
N ILE A 68 -9.47 -13.39 13.49
CA ILE A 68 -8.98 -14.70 13.05
C ILE A 68 -9.24 -15.77 14.12
N LEU A 69 -8.92 -15.50 15.39
CA LEU A 69 -9.17 -16.44 16.48
C LEU A 69 -10.67 -16.74 16.65
N ILE A 70 -11.54 -15.73 16.57
CA ILE A 70 -13.00 -15.90 16.62
C ILE A 70 -13.48 -16.75 15.43
N ALA A 71 -12.95 -16.52 14.23
CA ALA A 71 -13.29 -17.30 13.04
C ALA A 71 -12.88 -18.77 13.20
N LEU A 72 -11.65 -19.04 13.64
CA LEU A 72 -11.15 -20.41 13.87
C LEU A 72 -11.97 -21.13 14.95
N LEU A 73 -12.27 -20.47 16.06
CA LEU A 73 -13.11 -21.03 17.12
C LEU A 73 -14.55 -21.30 16.63
N SER A 74 -15.09 -20.42 15.78
CA SER A 74 -16.42 -20.58 15.20
C SER A 74 -16.47 -21.77 14.24
N ILE A 75 -15.45 -21.93 13.40
CA ILE A 75 -15.29 -23.08 12.49
C ILE A 75 -15.15 -24.37 13.30
N PHE A 76 -14.30 -24.38 14.33
CA PHE A 76 -14.12 -25.54 15.20
C PHE A 76 -15.43 -25.96 15.88
N LYS A 77 -16.15 -25.02 16.50
CA LYS A 77 -17.46 -25.29 17.12
C LYS A 77 -18.50 -25.76 16.10
N PHE A 78 -18.47 -25.19 14.90
CA PHE A 78 -19.35 -25.61 13.80
C PHE A 78 -19.08 -27.07 13.39
N ILE A 79 -17.81 -27.45 13.21
CA ILE A 79 -17.41 -28.82 12.87
C ILE A 79 -17.78 -29.79 13.99
N GLN A 80 -17.50 -29.45 15.26
CA GLN A 80 -17.89 -30.29 16.41
C GLN A 80 -19.40 -30.54 16.44
N LYS A 81 -20.22 -29.48 16.21
CA LYS A 81 -21.68 -29.62 16.16
C LYS A 81 -22.13 -30.41 14.93
N LEU A 82 -21.49 -30.23 13.78
CA LEU A 82 -21.79 -30.97 12.55
C LEU A 82 -21.57 -32.49 12.72
N VAL A 83 -20.51 -32.88 13.43
CA VAL A 83 -20.22 -34.31 13.71
C VAL A 83 -21.20 -34.90 14.72
N ARG A 84 -21.63 -34.11 15.73
CA ARG A 84 -22.49 -34.57 16.83
C ARG A 84 -24.00 -34.44 16.57
N THR A 85 -24.41 -33.69 15.55
CA THR A 85 -25.84 -33.39 15.34
C THR A 85 -26.64 -34.62 14.89
N LYS A 86 -27.83 -34.79 15.48
CA LYS A 86 -28.86 -35.75 15.06
C LYS A 86 -29.84 -35.14 14.04
N GLU A 87 -29.74 -33.83 13.77
CA GLU A 87 -30.53 -33.16 12.75
C GLU A 87 -30.18 -33.64 11.33
N LYS A 88 -31.01 -33.27 10.33
CA LYS A 88 -30.67 -33.50 8.92
C LYS A 88 -29.35 -32.77 8.59
N LYS A 89 -28.23 -33.51 8.60
CA LYS A 89 -26.86 -32.99 8.46
C LYS A 89 -26.70 -32.01 7.29
N GLY A 90 -27.35 -32.27 6.15
CA GLY A 90 -27.32 -31.37 4.99
C GLY A 90 -27.96 -30.01 5.26
N VAL A 91 -29.08 -29.94 5.98
CA VAL A 91 -29.76 -28.68 6.32
C VAL A 91 -28.92 -27.87 7.31
N PHE A 92 -28.33 -28.52 8.31
CA PHE A 92 -27.43 -27.88 9.28
C PHE A 92 -26.16 -27.35 8.60
N LEU A 93 -25.53 -28.16 7.73
CA LEU A 93 -24.36 -27.78 6.95
C LEU A 93 -24.65 -26.56 6.08
N PHE A 94 -25.70 -26.62 5.26
CA PHE A 94 -26.06 -25.53 4.36
C PHE A 94 -26.41 -24.23 5.12
N SER A 95 -27.17 -24.34 6.21
CA SER A 95 -27.48 -23.19 7.06
C SER A 95 -26.23 -22.55 7.68
N GLY A 96 -25.25 -23.35 8.09
CA GLY A 96 -23.96 -22.90 8.59
C GLY A 96 -23.09 -22.23 7.52
N LEU A 97 -23.01 -22.83 6.33
CA LEU A 97 -22.28 -22.27 5.20
C LEU A 97 -22.91 -20.94 4.74
N ALA A 98 -24.24 -20.86 4.63
CA ALA A 98 -24.94 -19.62 4.30
C ALA A 98 -24.67 -18.52 5.33
N LYS A 99 -24.63 -18.87 6.62
CA LYS A 99 -24.25 -17.93 7.69
C LYS A 99 -22.80 -17.47 7.54
N GLY A 100 -21.86 -18.39 7.33
CA GLY A 100 -20.44 -18.08 7.15
C GLY A 100 -20.20 -17.17 5.94
N LEU A 101 -20.81 -17.51 4.81
CA LEU A 101 -20.74 -16.71 3.58
C LEU A 101 -21.33 -15.30 3.78
N GLY A 102 -22.47 -15.18 4.44
CA GLY A 102 -23.02 -13.85 4.72
C GLY A 102 -22.14 -13.05 5.68
N ILE A 103 -21.46 -13.68 6.66
CA ILE A 103 -20.53 -12.94 7.55
C ILE A 103 -19.37 -12.40 6.71
N PHE A 104 -18.83 -13.23 5.82
CA PHE A 104 -17.76 -12.85 4.91
C PHE A 104 -18.18 -11.70 3.98
N ILE A 105 -19.35 -11.80 3.33
CA ILE A 105 -19.87 -10.72 2.47
C ILE A 105 -20.10 -9.46 3.29
N GLY A 106 -20.69 -9.56 4.48
CA GLY A 106 -20.88 -8.42 5.38
C GLY A 106 -19.56 -7.73 5.74
N ALA A 107 -18.52 -8.49 6.08
CA ALA A 107 -17.19 -7.96 6.35
C ALA A 107 -16.57 -7.30 5.11
N TYR A 108 -16.75 -7.88 3.93
CA TYR A 108 -16.31 -7.29 2.66
C TYR A 108 -17.05 -5.98 2.34
N LEU A 109 -18.36 -5.89 2.62
CA LEU A 109 -19.12 -4.64 2.45
C LEU A 109 -18.63 -3.55 3.40
N ILE A 110 -18.33 -3.89 4.65
CA ILE A 110 -17.71 -2.96 5.60
C ILE A 110 -16.35 -2.50 5.08
N PHE A 111 -15.52 -3.43 4.58
CA PHE A 111 -14.26 -3.07 3.92
C PHE A 111 -14.46 -2.09 2.77
N GLN A 112 -15.42 -2.33 1.89
CA GLN A 112 -15.72 -1.43 0.76
C GLN A 112 -16.10 -0.04 1.23
N ILE A 113 -16.98 0.07 2.22
CA ILE A 113 -17.41 1.35 2.80
C ILE A 113 -16.24 2.06 3.51
N CYS A 114 -15.45 1.33 4.30
CA CYS A 114 -14.36 1.93 5.05
C CYS A 114 -13.18 2.36 4.16
N TRP A 115 -12.94 1.66 3.05
CA TRP A 115 -11.75 1.89 2.23
C TRP A 115 -11.87 1.44 0.76
N GLY A 116 -12.48 0.28 0.49
CA GLY A 116 -12.40 -0.36 -0.83
C GLY A 116 -12.98 0.47 -1.99
N PHE A 117 -13.93 1.38 -1.72
CA PHE A 117 -14.41 2.30 -2.75
C PHE A 117 -13.31 3.23 -3.30
N ASN A 118 -12.21 3.44 -2.57
CA ASN A 118 -11.07 4.20 -3.08
C ASN A 118 -10.42 3.56 -4.31
N TYR A 119 -10.64 2.27 -4.60
CA TYR A 119 -10.19 1.62 -5.84
C TYR A 119 -10.95 2.06 -7.10
N PHE A 120 -12.09 2.72 -6.93
CA PHE A 120 -12.93 3.22 -8.02
C PHE A 120 -12.79 4.73 -8.23
N ARG A 121 -11.81 5.35 -7.59
CA ARG A 121 -11.50 6.77 -7.80
C ARG A 121 -10.88 6.98 -9.17
N GLU A 122 -10.94 8.22 -9.62
CA GLU A 122 -10.25 8.66 -10.83
C GLU A 122 -8.71 8.46 -10.66
N PRO A 123 -8.01 7.93 -11.68
CA PRO A 123 -6.58 7.73 -11.64
C PRO A 123 -5.83 9.00 -11.23
N LEU A 124 -4.75 8.86 -10.45
CA LEU A 124 -3.95 9.99 -9.99
C LEU A 124 -3.32 10.78 -11.14
N SER A 125 -2.97 10.09 -12.24
CA SER A 125 -2.49 10.75 -13.47
C SER A 125 -3.50 11.77 -13.98
N GLU A 126 -4.79 11.45 -14.02
CA GLU A 126 -5.85 12.38 -14.43
C GLU A 126 -6.03 13.50 -13.40
N ARG A 127 -6.08 13.16 -12.10
CA ARG A 127 -6.22 14.14 -11.01
C ARG A 127 -5.09 15.17 -10.95
N LEU A 128 -3.88 14.78 -11.33
CA LEU A 128 -2.69 15.65 -11.37
C LEU A 128 -2.37 16.17 -12.77
N ASN A 129 -3.19 15.84 -13.78
CA ASN A 129 -2.94 16.12 -15.19
C ASN A 129 -1.57 15.64 -15.69
N ILE A 130 -1.07 14.50 -15.19
CA ILE A 130 0.21 13.88 -15.59
C ILE A 130 -0.02 12.95 -16.77
N THR A 131 0.64 13.22 -17.89
CA THR A 131 0.63 12.34 -19.06
C THR A 131 1.45 11.08 -18.80
N THR A 132 0.84 9.91 -18.94
CA THR A 132 1.46 8.60 -18.70
C THR A 132 1.53 7.76 -19.97
N ASP A 133 1.93 8.41 -21.08
CA ASP A 133 2.12 7.76 -22.37
C ASP A 133 3.19 6.64 -22.30
N LYS A 134 3.28 5.86 -23.37
CA LYS A 134 4.29 4.80 -23.48
C LYS A 134 5.69 5.38 -23.32
N VAL A 135 6.31 5.10 -22.18
CA VAL A 135 7.66 5.55 -21.88
C VAL A 135 8.66 4.95 -22.86
N GLU A 136 9.41 5.81 -23.53
CA GLU A 136 10.49 5.41 -24.41
C GLU A 136 11.76 5.07 -23.62
N LYS A 137 12.57 4.17 -24.19
CA LYS A 137 13.85 3.74 -23.60
C LYS A 137 14.75 4.93 -23.25
N GLU A 138 14.79 5.96 -24.10
CA GLU A 138 15.67 7.11 -23.89
C GLU A 138 15.18 8.02 -22.75
N GLN A 139 13.86 8.26 -22.64
CA GLN A 139 13.28 8.97 -21.49
C GLN A 139 13.62 8.24 -20.19
N LEU A 140 13.50 6.90 -20.19
CA LEU A 140 13.76 6.06 -19.04
C LEU A 140 15.25 6.10 -18.62
N LYS A 141 16.16 6.08 -19.61
CA LYS A 141 17.60 6.23 -19.39
C LYS A 141 17.94 7.60 -18.81
N GLN A 142 17.35 8.68 -19.34
CA GLN A 142 17.55 10.03 -18.83
C GLN A 142 17.06 10.17 -17.40
N LEU A 143 15.87 9.64 -17.09
CA LEU A 143 15.33 9.64 -15.74
C LEU A 143 16.23 8.84 -14.78
N ALA A 144 16.69 7.66 -15.18
CA ALA A 144 17.59 6.84 -14.36
C ALA A 144 18.91 7.54 -14.05
N LEU A 145 19.51 8.23 -15.03
CA LEU A 145 20.75 9.01 -14.83
C LEU A 145 20.51 10.21 -13.91
N PHE A 146 19.41 10.93 -14.12
CA PHE A 146 19.02 12.05 -13.27
C PHE A 146 18.81 11.60 -11.81
N LEU A 147 18.05 10.52 -11.58
CA LEU A 147 17.84 9.98 -10.25
C LEU A 147 19.13 9.46 -9.62
N ALA A 148 20.01 8.80 -10.39
CA ALA A 148 21.32 8.37 -9.89
C ALA A 148 22.17 9.55 -9.39
N GLN A 149 22.17 10.67 -10.12
CA GLN A 149 22.84 11.89 -9.70
C GLN A 149 22.22 12.44 -8.41
N ARG A 150 20.90 12.56 -8.36
CA ARG A 150 20.16 13.05 -7.18
C ARG A 150 20.45 12.22 -5.93
N VAL A 151 20.40 10.89 -6.05
CA VAL A 151 20.76 9.94 -4.99
C VAL A 151 22.19 10.16 -4.50
N ASN A 152 23.15 10.36 -5.41
CA ASN A 152 24.53 10.62 -5.03
C ASN A 152 24.69 11.94 -4.28
N GLU A 153 24.02 13.01 -4.73
CA GLU A 153 24.05 14.31 -4.10
C GLU A 153 23.45 14.27 -2.69
N THR A 154 22.29 13.63 -2.52
CA THR A 154 21.61 13.53 -1.23
C THR A 154 22.32 12.58 -0.28
N HIS A 155 22.87 11.47 -0.78
CA HIS A 155 23.77 10.61 -0.04
C HIS A 155 25.00 11.36 0.49
N LEU A 156 25.66 12.16 -0.36
CA LEU A 156 26.84 12.91 0.05
C LEU A 156 26.50 13.96 1.11
N LYS A 157 25.35 14.63 1.01
CA LYS A 157 24.85 15.57 2.04
C LYS A 157 24.58 14.88 3.38
N LEU A 158 24.20 13.61 3.39
CA LEU A 158 23.94 12.84 4.62
C LEU A 158 25.21 12.33 5.29
N THR A 159 26.19 11.92 4.49
CA THR A 159 27.36 11.16 4.95
C THR A 159 28.62 12.01 5.06
N ASN A 160 28.70 13.10 4.29
CA ASN A 160 29.94 13.83 3.96
C ASN A 160 31.06 12.91 3.44
N ASP A 161 30.74 11.69 3.01
CA ASP A 161 31.68 10.65 2.61
C ASP A 161 31.01 9.65 1.66
N SER A 162 31.34 9.75 0.36
CA SER A 162 30.76 8.89 -0.68
C SER A 162 31.03 7.38 -0.49
N LEU A 163 31.95 7.01 0.40
CA LEU A 163 32.36 5.62 0.63
C LEU A 163 31.58 4.91 1.74
N LYS A 164 30.90 5.66 2.61
CA LYS A 164 30.21 5.12 3.80
C LYS A 164 28.71 5.10 3.62
N GLN A 165 28.06 4.12 4.24
CA GLN A 165 26.60 4.14 4.40
C GLN A 165 26.19 5.19 5.44
N TYR A 166 25.05 5.84 5.23
CA TYR A 166 24.44 6.64 6.28
C TYR A 166 23.80 5.74 7.34
N LYS A 167 24.15 5.95 8.61
CA LYS A 167 23.54 5.26 9.75
C LYS A 167 22.70 6.25 10.55
N SER A 168 21.39 6.26 10.26
CA SER A 168 20.43 7.16 10.91
C SER A 168 20.30 6.91 12.42
N THR A 169 20.34 7.96 13.22
CA THR A 169 20.07 7.93 14.67
C THR A 169 18.60 8.17 15.02
N LEU A 170 17.76 8.57 14.05
CA LEU A 170 16.34 8.89 14.25
C LEU A 170 15.57 7.67 14.75
N SER A 171 14.72 7.83 15.76
CA SER A 171 13.80 6.78 16.16
C SER A 171 12.69 6.60 15.11
N THR A 172 12.01 5.45 15.11
CA THR A 172 10.84 5.24 14.25
C THR A 172 9.76 6.30 14.47
N LYS A 173 9.60 6.77 15.72
CA LYS A 173 8.65 7.84 16.06
C LYS A 173 9.05 9.16 15.38
N ASP A 174 10.33 9.50 15.37
CA ASP A 174 10.82 10.71 14.69
C ASP A 174 10.55 10.63 13.19
N LEU A 175 10.73 9.46 12.57
CA LEU A 175 10.39 9.24 11.16
C LEU A 175 8.89 9.46 10.92
N TYR A 176 8.01 8.96 11.79
CA TYR A 176 6.57 9.20 11.66
C TYR A 176 6.23 10.69 11.76
N GLU A 177 6.84 11.46 12.66
CA GLU A 177 6.59 12.89 12.77
C GLU A 177 7.12 13.67 11.55
N ILE A 178 8.31 13.34 11.06
CA ILE A 178 8.87 13.99 9.86
C ILE A 178 8.02 13.69 8.62
N ALA A 179 7.50 12.46 8.47
CA ALA A 179 6.65 12.12 7.33
C ALA A 179 5.37 12.98 7.27
N LYS A 180 4.81 13.36 8.42
CA LYS A 180 3.62 14.24 8.47
C LYS A 180 3.89 15.60 7.85
N THR A 181 5.08 16.17 8.02
CA THR A 181 5.39 17.50 7.47
C THR A 181 5.33 17.48 5.94
N GLY A 182 5.81 16.39 5.32
CA GLY A 182 5.72 16.20 3.87
C GLY A 182 4.29 16.16 3.35
N TYR A 183 3.37 15.55 4.09
CA TYR A 183 1.93 15.53 3.74
C TYR A 183 1.26 16.88 3.97
N GLN A 184 1.63 17.61 5.02
CA GLN A 184 1.11 18.94 5.31
C GLN A 184 1.39 19.95 4.19
N GLU A 185 2.50 19.78 3.47
CA GLU A 185 2.90 20.58 2.30
C GLU A 185 2.11 20.26 1.01
N TYR A 186 1.32 19.17 0.97
CA TYR A 186 0.45 18.84 -0.15
C TYR A 186 -1.03 18.83 0.29
N PRO A 187 -1.76 19.96 0.13
CA PRO A 187 -3.16 20.05 0.54
C PRO A 187 -4.08 18.97 -0.04
N SER A 188 -3.80 18.48 -1.25
CA SER A 188 -4.57 17.41 -1.91
C SER A 188 -4.43 16.03 -1.27
N PHE A 189 -3.35 15.79 -0.51
CA PHE A 189 -3.06 14.52 0.15
C PHE A 189 -3.06 14.63 1.68
N ASN A 190 -3.09 15.85 2.22
CA ASN A 190 -3.11 16.10 3.65
C ASN A 190 -4.42 15.63 4.30
N PHE A 191 -4.33 15.21 5.56
CA PHE A 191 -5.48 14.81 6.37
C PHE A 191 -5.26 15.20 7.84
N LYS A 192 -6.36 15.38 8.57
CA LYS A 192 -6.35 15.99 9.91
C LYS A 192 -5.71 15.12 11.01
N PHE A 193 -6.00 13.82 10.99
CA PHE A 193 -5.57 12.89 12.03
C PHE A 193 -4.68 11.82 11.42
N TYR A 194 -3.46 11.67 11.93
CA TYR A 194 -2.48 10.69 11.47
C TYR A 194 -2.49 9.45 12.37
N SER A 195 -2.30 8.27 11.79
CA SER A 195 -2.23 7.02 12.55
C SER A 195 -1.25 6.06 11.89
N THR A 196 0.05 6.35 12.02
CA THR A 196 1.12 5.47 11.53
C THR A 196 1.67 4.67 12.71
N LYS A 197 1.76 3.34 12.56
CA LYS A 197 2.15 2.41 13.61
C LYS A 197 3.14 1.39 13.08
N THR A 198 4.05 0.96 13.95
CA THR A 198 4.84 -0.24 13.68
C THR A 198 3.92 -1.45 13.75
N SER A 199 3.94 -2.28 12.71
CA SER A 199 3.17 -3.53 12.72
C SER A 199 3.73 -4.51 13.77
N LEU A 200 2.85 -5.28 14.41
CA LEU A 200 3.16 -6.44 15.23
C LEU A 200 3.51 -7.66 14.36
N TYR A 201 3.16 -7.64 13.07
CA TYR A 201 3.34 -8.73 12.12
C TYR A 201 4.61 -8.62 11.27
N LYS A 202 5.62 -7.85 11.68
CA LYS A 202 6.85 -7.59 10.90
C LYS A 202 7.49 -8.85 10.31
N LYS A 203 7.60 -9.93 11.08
CA LYS A 203 8.14 -11.20 10.59
C LYS A 203 7.32 -11.76 9.44
N LEU A 204 5.99 -11.76 9.57
CA LEU A 204 5.10 -12.22 8.51
C LEU A 204 5.24 -11.35 7.27
N LEU A 205 5.29 -10.02 7.45
CA LEU A 205 5.49 -9.05 6.38
C LEU A 205 6.84 -9.25 5.66
N ASN A 206 7.92 -9.55 6.39
CA ASN A 206 9.23 -9.86 5.80
C ASN A 206 9.14 -11.07 4.86
N TYR A 207 8.54 -12.17 5.32
CA TYR A 207 8.42 -13.41 4.54
C TYR A 207 7.39 -13.33 3.40
N SER A 208 6.51 -12.32 3.41
CA SER A 208 5.59 -12.03 2.33
C SER A 208 6.10 -10.95 1.37
N GLY A 209 7.29 -10.38 1.59
CA GLY A 209 7.85 -9.33 0.73
C GLY A 209 7.19 -7.95 0.89
N ILE A 210 6.46 -7.70 1.98
CA ILE A 210 5.62 -6.51 2.16
C ILE A 210 6.29 -5.51 3.14
N GLY A 211 6.39 -4.24 2.71
CA GLY A 211 6.98 -3.14 3.50
C GLY A 211 6.01 -2.52 4.52
N GLY A 212 4.72 -2.70 4.33
CA GLY A 212 3.67 -2.20 5.19
C GLY A 212 2.31 -2.46 4.58
N TYR A 213 1.26 -2.05 5.27
CA TYR A 213 -0.08 -2.05 4.71
C TYR A 213 -0.99 -1.06 5.43
N TYR A 214 -2.05 -0.63 4.76
CA TYR A 214 -3.13 0.13 5.37
C TYR A 214 -4.22 -0.77 5.94
N ASN A 215 -4.65 -0.48 7.16
CA ASN A 215 -5.76 -1.18 7.80
C ASN A 215 -7.09 -0.43 7.60
N PRO A 216 -7.99 -0.95 6.77
CA PRO A 216 -9.26 -0.29 6.48
C PRO A 216 -10.20 -0.24 7.68
N PHE A 217 -10.04 -1.11 8.69
CA PHE A 217 -10.95 -1.20 9.83
C PHE A 217 -10.49 -0.38 11.05
N SER A 218 -9.20 -0.03 11.14
CA SER A 218 -8.65 0.83 12.19
C SER A 218 -8.15 2.18 11.68
N GLY A 219 -8.04 2.35 10.36
CA GLY A 219 -7.52 3.54 9.71
C GLY A 219 -6.00 3.72 9.84
N GLU A 220 -5.28 2.71 10.32
CA GLU A 220 -3.83 2.77 10.57
C GLU A 220 -3.00 2.47 9.32
N ALA A 221 -1.93 3.24 9.12
CA ALA A 221 -0.80 2.86 8.26
C ALA A 221 0.15 2.00 9.09
N GLN A 222 0.26 0.72 8.76
CA GLN A 222 1.06 -0.24 9.51
C GLN A 222 2.37 -0.51 8.78
N VAL A 223 3.47 -0.08 9.38
CA VAL A 223 4.79 -0.11 8.76
C VAL A 223 5.59 -1.30 9.28
N ASN A 224 6.20 -2.04 8.36
CA ASN A 224 7.23 -3.01 8.69
C ASN A 224 8.55 -2.28 8.92
N THR A 225 9.04 -2.30 10.16
CA THR A 225 10.25 -1.56 10.55
C THR A 225 11.51 -2.44 10.62
N ASP A 226 11.42 -3.71 10.19
CA ASP A 226 12.57 -4.62 10.14
C ASP A 226 13.53 -4.39 8.94
N PRO A 227 13.06 -3.95 7.74
CA PRO A 227 13.95 -3.64 6.62
C PRO A 227 15.02 -2.59 6.97
N PRO A 228 16.11 -2.48 6.18
CA PRO A 228 17.18 -1.53 6.41
C PRO A 228 16.64 -0.11 6.60
N LYS A 229 17.17 0.59 7.62
CA LYS A 229 16.60 1.84 8.12
C LYS A 229 16.46 2.95 7.07
N PHE A 230 17.30 2.94 6.03
CA PHE A 230 17.23 3.91 4.93
C PHE A 230 15.99 3.75 4.04
N CYS A 231 15.29 2.61 4.09
CA CYS A 231 14.05 2.36 3.33
C CYS A 231 12.83 2.95 4.05
N LEU A 232 12.87 3.01 5.39
CA LEU A 232 11.71 3.35 6.21
C LEU A 232 11.09 4.72 5.88
N PRO A 233 11.85 5.81 5.62
CA PRO A 233 11.23 7.08 5.27
C PRO A 233 10.29 7.00 4.07
N PHE A 234 10.71 6.35 2.98
CA PHE A 234 9.84 6.13 1.82
C PHE A 234 8.65 5.24 2.16
N THR A 235 8.87 4.09 2.81
CA THR A 235 7.80 3.17 3.20
C THR A 235 6.74 3.86 4.06
N ILE A 236 7.15 4.69 5.01
CA ILE A 236 6.23 5.46 5.86
C ILE A 236 5.39 6.41 5.02
N CYS A 237 6.02 7.16 4.11
CA CYS A 237 5.30 8.07 3.22
C CYS A 237 4.36 7.31 2.28
N HIS A 238 4.74 6.13 1.80
CA HIS A 238 3.91 5.24 0.99
C HIS A 238 2.68 4.76 1.77
N GLU A 239 2.84 4.22 2.99
CA GLU A 239 1.69 3.76 3.78
C GLU A 239 0.75 4.91 4.17
N MET A 240 1.29 6.12 4.39
CA MET A 240 0.50 7.33 4.60
C MET A 240 -0.27 7.75 3.33
N ALA A 241 0.18 7.36 2.14
CA ALA A 241 -0.55 7.64 0.90
C ALA A 241 -1.85 6.84 0.88
N HIS A 242 -1.79 5.58 1.32
CA HIS A 242 -2.99 4.81 1.59
C HIS A 242 -3.84 5.46 2.68
N GLN A 243 -3.30 6.09 3.73
CA GLN A 243 -4.17 6.85 4.65
C GLN A 243 -4.90 8.03 4.00
N SER A 244 -4.39 8.55 2.88
CA SER A 244 -4.97 9.68 2.15
C SER A 244 -6.05 9.29 1.12
N GLY A 245 -6.42 8.02 0.99
CA GLY A 245 -7.37 7.59 -0.05
C GLY A 245 -6.73 7.08 -1.35
N ILE A 246 -5.41 6.95 -1.42
CA ILE A 246 -4.73 6.40 -2.60
C ILE A 246 -4.69 4.89 -2.47
N SER A 247 -5.43 4.19 -3.33
CA SER A 247 -5.64 2.75 -3.22
C SER A 247 -4.68 1.93 -4.06
N ALA A 248 -4.22 2.48 -5.19
CA ALA A 248 -3.33 1.81 -6.12
C ALA A 248 -1.86 1.96 -5.67
N GLU A 249 -1.09 0.87 -5.75
CA GLU A 249 0.27 0.79 -5.19
C GLU A 249 1.26 1.74 -5.90
N GLU A 250 1.17 1.84 -7.23
CA GLU A 250 1.94 2.75 -8.06
C GLU A 250 1.65 4.22 -7.76
N GLU A 251 0.39 4.56 -7.47
CA GLU A 251 -0.01 5.89 -7.07
C GLU A 251 0.47 6.19 -5.66
N ALA A 252 0.39 5.21 -4.75
CA ALA A 252 0.90 5.32 -3.39
C ALA A 252 2.42 5.50 -3.37
N ASN A 253 3.15 4.80 -4.25
CA ASN A 253 4.57 5.02 -4.50
C ASN A 253 4.85 6.45 -4.98
N PHE A 254 4.05 6.95 -5.92
CA PHE A 254 4.21 8.30 -6.45
C PHE A 254 3.89 9.38 -5.41
N VAL A 255 2.80 9.27 -4.66
CA VAL A 255 2.46 10.20 -3.57
C VAL A 255 3.48 10.11 -2.43
N GLY A 256 3.92 8.90 -2.08
CA GLY A 256 4.99 8.67 -1.11
C GLY A 256 6.29 9.34 -1.52
N TYR A 257 6.65 9.24 -2.80
CA TYR A 257 7.79 9.96 -3.39
C TYR A 257 7.64 11.48 -3.25
N LEU A 258 6.51 12.03 -3.73
CA LEU A 258 6.27 13.47 -3.70
C LEU A 258 6.31 14.05 -2.29
N THR A 259 5.63 13.41 -1.34
CA THR A 259 5.52 13.85 0.05
C THR A 259 6.85 13.73 0.78
N ALA A 260 7.62 12.65 0.56
CA ALA A 260 8.97 12.52 1.12
C ALA A 260 9.89 13.66 0.67
N LEU A 261 9.82 14.09 -0.60
CA LEU A 261 10.59 15.22 -1.12
C LEU A 261 10.23 16.56 -0.45
N LYS A 262 9.04 16.70 0.12
CA LYS A 262 8.56 17.93 0.78
C LYS A 262 8.83 18.01 2.27
N THR A 263 9.35 16.95 2.88
CA THR A 263 9.68 16.94 4.33
C THR A 263 10.82 17.91 4.71
N ASN A 264 11.54 18.48 3.74
CA ASN A 264 12.79 19.24 3.92
C ASN A 264 13.88 18.48 4.69
N ASN A 265 13.75 17.16 4.82
CA ASN A 265 14.70 16.31 5.51
C ASN A 265 15.51 15.49 4.49
N THR A 266 16.83 15.68 4.46
CA THR A 266 17.72 15.01 3.49
C THR A 266 17.61 13.48 3.54
N PHE A 267 17.29 12.88 4.70
CA PHE A 267 17.17 11.43 4.83
C PHE A 267 15.92 10.89 4.13
N PHE A 268 14.80 11.62 4.21
CA PHE A 268 13.57 11.31 3.48
C PHE A 268 13.76 11.48 1.97
N ILE A 269 14.40 12.57 1.57
CA ILE A 269 14.70 12.84 0.16
C ILE A 269 15.58 11.72 -0.41
N TYR A 270 16.65 11.34 0.29
CA TYR A 270 17.53 10.25 -0.11
C TYR A 270 16.78 8.92 -0.26
N SER A 271 15.97 8.55 0.74
CA SER A 271 15.18 7.32 0.74
C SER A 271 14.26 7.25 -0.49
N ALA A 272 13.51 8.32 -0.76
CA ALA A 272 12.59 8.39 -1.89
C ALA A 272 13.29 8.41 -3.25
N GLU A 273 14.40 9.15 -3.38
CA GLU A 273 15.20 9.19 -4.61
C GLU A 273 15.84 7.82 -4.91
N LEU A 274 16.33 7.12 -3.88
CA LEU A 274 16.90 5.79 -4.03
C LEU A 274 15.83 4.79 -4.47
N GLU A 275 14.65 4.82 -3.86
CA GLU A 275 13.54 3.96 -4.26
C GLU A 275 13.14 4.21 -5.72
N ALA A 276 12.90 5.48 -6.09
CA ALA A 276 12.58 5.87 -7.46
C ALA A 276 13.66 5.43 -8.45
N PHE A 277 14.95 5.57 -8.08
CA PHE A 277 16.05 5.09 -8.88
C PHE A 277 16.00 3.57 -9.07
N MET A 278 15.76 2.80 -8.00
CA MET A 278 15.72 1.33 -8.07
C MET A 278 14.60 0.84 -8.99
N TYR A 279 13.41 1.42 -8.91
CA TYR A 279 12.30 1.13 -9.84
C TYR A 279 12.65 1.48 -11.29
N THR A 280 13.09 2.72 -11.52
CA THR A 280 13.41 3.22 -12.87
C THR A 280 14.56 2.41 -13.50
N ALA A 281 15.60 2.10 -12.73
CA ALA A 281 16.72 1.28 -13.19
C ALA A 281 16.29 -0.18 -13.43
N GLY A 282 15.35 -0.70 -12.65
CA GLY A 282 14.73 -2.01 -12.84
C GLY A 282 14.06 -2.12 -14.21
N GLU A 283 13.18 -1.17 -14.52
CA GLU A 283 12.49 -1.08 -15.82
C GLU A 283 13.47 -0.88 -16.97
N LEU A 284 14.46 0.03 -16.80
CA LEU A 284 15.51 0.21 -17.80
C LEU A 284 16.26 -1.08 -18.08
N GLY A 285 16.49 -1.92 -17.06
CA GLY A 285 17.16 -3.21 -17.24
C GLY A 285 16.42 -4.22 -18.10
N ARG A 286 15.08 -4.12 -18.17
CA ARG A 286 14.25 -4.97 -19.03
C ARG A 286 14.37 -4.58 -20.51
N MET A 287 14.66 -3.31 -20.78
CA MET A 287 14.82 -2.77 -22.14
C MET A 287 16.29 -2.70 -22.59
N ASP A 288 17.19 -2.35 -21.68
CA ASP A 288 18.61 -2.09 -21.92
C ASP A 288 19.45 -2.39 -20.65
N SER A 289 19.88 -3.65 -20.55
CA SER A 289 20.67 -4.11 -19.41
C SER A 289 22.05 -3.45 -19.30
N VAL A 290 22.59 -2.92 -20.41
CA VAL A 290 23.88 -2.22 -20.46
C VAL A 290 23.72 -0.82 -19.87
N ALA A 291 22.70 -0.07 -20.29
CA ALA A 291 22.37 1.24 -19.74
C ALA A 291 22.09 1.16 -18.24
N ARG A 292 21.29 0.18 -17.79
CA ARG A 292 21.08 -0.06 -16.34
C ARG A 292 22.40 -0.24 -15.59
N ARG A 293 23.32 -1.03 -16.13
CA ARG A 293 24.62 -1.29 -15.51
C ARG A 293 25.46 -0.02 -15.43
N GLN A 294 25.40 0.86 -16.43
CA GLN A 294 26.06 2.15 -16.42
C GLN A 294 25.51 3.06 -15.31
N CYS A 295 24.17 3.20 -15.20
CA CYS A 295 23.55 3.98 -14.14
C CYS A 295 23.88 3.43 -12.74
N TYR A 296 23.91 2.11 -12.57
CA TYR A 296 24.33 1.52 -11.29
C TYR A 296 25.81 1.81 -10.98
N LYS A 297 26.69 1.78 -11.99
CA LYS A 297 28.12 2.07 -11.82
C LYS A 297 28.37 3.52 -11.41
N SER A 298 27.54 4.47 -11.82
CA SER A 298 27.69 5.89 -11.45
C SER A 298 27.30 6.19 -10.00
N LEU A 299 26.67 5.27 -9.27
CA LEU A 299 26.34 5.47 -7.86
C LEU A 299 27.59 5.53 -6.96
N ASN A 300 27.50 6.32 -5.90
CA ASN A 300 28.44 6.35 -4.79
C ASN A 300 28.61 4.94 -4.17
N LYS A 301 29.77 4.67 -3.57
CA LYS A 301 30.03 3.35 -2.99
C LYS A 301 29.11 3.07 -1.80
N GLY A 302 28.85 4.06 -0.94
CA GLY A 302 27.91 3.93 0.18
C GLY A 302 26.49 3.55 -0.27
N VAL A 303 25.98 4.18 -1.33
CA VAL A 303 24.68 3.84 -1.94
C VAL A 303 24.67 2.40 -2.48
N LYS A 304 25.75 1.95 -3.11
CA LYS A 304 25.86 0.56 -3.56
C LYS A 304 25.83 -0.42 -2.39
N GLU A 305 26.42 -0.09 -1.25
CA GLU A 305 26.31 -0.90 -0.03
C GLU A 305 24.87 -0.92 0.51
N ASP A 306 24.16 0.22 0.52
CA ASP A 306 22.74 0.26 0.90
C ASP A 306 21.90 -0.68 0.03
N ILE A 307 22.07 -0.63 -1.29
CA ILE A 307 21.37 -1.54 -2.22
C ILE A 307 21.73 -3.02 -1.94
N ARG A 308 22.98 -3.32 -1.56
CA ARG A 308 23.38 -4.69 -1.19
C ARG A 308 22.75 -5.13 0.14
N GLU A 309 22.68 -4.22 1.12
CA GLU A 309 22.02 -4.46 2.41
C GLU A 309 20.53 -4.76 2.21
N TYR A 310 19.83 -3.96 1.41
CA TYR A 310 18.43 -4.19 1.02
C TYR A 310 18.23 -5.55 0.36
N LYS A 311 19.03 -5.88 -0.66
CA LYS A 311 18.93 -7.19 -1.34
C LYS A 311 19.19 -8.35 -0.38
N LYS A 312 20.22 -8.23 0.46
CA LYS A 312 20.55 -9.26 1.45
C LYS A 312 19.41 -9.48 2.44
N PHE A 313 18.77 -8.41 2.91
CA PHE A 313 17.62 -8.49 3.80
C PHE A 313 16.49 -9.29 3.16
N TRP A 314 16.02 -8.91 1.97
CA TRP A 314 14.90 -9.60 1.33
C TRP A 314 15.24 -11.03 0.89
N LEU A 315 16.45 -11.28 0.40
CA LEU A 315 16.90 -12.64 0.07
C LEU A 315 16.90 -13.54 1.31
N SER A 316 17.30 -13.03 2.48
CA SER A 316 17.27 -13.80 3.73
C SER A 316 15.86 -14.09 4.25
N HIS A 317 14.84 -13.42 3.71
CA HIS A 317 13.42 -13.62 4.02
C HIS A 317 12.65 -14.23 2.85
N SER A 318 13.32 -14.66 1.77
CA SER A 318 12.67 -15.42 0.71
C SER A 318 12.13 -16.73 1.28
N SER A 319 10.88 -17.07 0.97
CA SER A 319 10.22 -18.26 1.50
C SER A 319 9.42 -18.99 0.43
N ALA A 320 9.21 -20.29 0.61
CA ALA A 320 8.35 -21.07 -0.28
C ALA A 320 6.87 -20.61 -0.27
N ILE A 321 6.48 -19.73 0.66
CA ILE A 321 5.13 -19.20 0.79
C ILE A 321 4.97 -17.87 0.03
N GLU A 322 6.07 -17.18 -0.30
CA GLU A 322 6.08 -15.92 -1.06
C GLU A 322 5.20 -15.97 -2.33
N PRO A 323 5.28 -17.02 -3.19
CA PRO A 323 4.43 -17.10 -4.38
C PRO A 323 2.92 -17.17 -4.07
N TYR A 324 2.53 -17.74 -2.92
CA TYR A 324 1.13 -17.81 -2.52
C TYR A 324 0.59 -16.45 -2.07
N PHE A 325 1.40 -15.68 -1.34
CA PHE A 325 1.03 -14.31 -0.96
C PHE A 325 0.95 -13.39 -2.18
N GLU A 326 1.92 -13.48 -3.09
CA GLU A 326 1.88 -12.75 -4.37
C GLU A 326 0.61 -13.11 -5.16
N TRP A 327 0.27 -14.40 -5.29
CA TRP A 327 -0.94 -14.80 -5.99
C TRP A 327 -2.22 -14.26 -5.34
N TYR A 328 -2.35 -14.37 -4.01
CA TYR A 328 -3.54 -13.89 -3.29
C TYR A 328 -3.68 -12.36 -3.41
N TYR A 329 -2.58 -11.63 -3.27
CA TYR A 329 -2.58 -10.18 -3.33
C TYR A 329 -2.84 -9.67 -4.76
N ASP A 330 -2.26 -10.31 -5.78
CA ASP A 330 -2.57 -10.04 -7.20
C ASP A 330 -4.06 -10.28 -7.51
N TRP A 331 -4.63 -11.39 -7.03
CA TRP A 331 -6.07 -11.67 -7.15
C TRP A 331 -6.93 -10.63 -6.44
N PHE A 332 -6.54 -10.22 -5.22
CA PHE A 332 -7.25 -9.21 -4.45
C PHE A 332 -7.28 -7.86 -5.18
N LEU A 333 -6.14 -7.41 -5.70
CA LEU A 333 -6.03 -6.17 -6.48
C LEU A 333 -6.91 -6.23 -7.74
N ARG A 334 -6.80 -7.29 -8.54
CA ARG A 334 -7.63 -7.46 -9.75
C ARG A 334 -9.12 -7.46 -9.45
N SER A 335 -9.52 -8.07 -8.34
CA SER A 335 -10.93 -8.10 -7.89
C SER A 335 -11.44 -6.72 -7.47
N ASN A 336 -10.52 -5.85 -7.01
CA ASN A 336 -10.79 -4.47 -6.60
C ASN A 336 -10.33 -3.46 -7.68
N ASN A 337 -10.72 -3.66 -8.94
CA ASN A 337 -10.55 -2.68 -10.01
C ASN A 337 -9.10 -2.29 -10.36
N GLN A 338 -8.11 -3.14 -10.00
CA GLN A 338 -6.70 -2.98 -10.39
C GLN A 338 -6.29 -4.10 -11.36
N PRO A 339 -6.66 -4.01 -12.66
CA PRO A 339 -6.55 -5.12 -13.61
C PRO A 339 -5.10 -5.54 -13.89
N LYS A 340 -4.11 -4.69 -13.62
CA LYS A 340 -2.68 -5.01 -13.75
C LYS A 340 -2.15 -5.83 -12.56
N GLY A 341 -2.87 -5.83 -11.42
CA GLY A 341 -2.49 -6.52 -10.20
C GLY A 341 -1.11 -6.08 -9.71
N ILE A 342 -0.30 -7.01 -9.20
CA ILE A 342 1.06 -6.69 -8.70
C ILE A 342 2.01 -6.24 -9.82
N ARG A 343 1.70 -6.56 -11.09
CA ARG A 343 2.56 -6.23 -12.25
C ARG A 343 2.44 -4.76 -12.71
N SER A 344 1.89 -3.87 -11.89
CA SER A 344 1.72 -2.44 -12.19
C SER A 344 2.98 -1.58 -12.00
N TYR A 345 4.13 -2.15 -11.60
CA TYR A 345 5.38 -1.39 -11.35
C TYR A 345 5.82 -0.42 -12.46
N ASN A 346 5.41 -0.68 -13.71
CA ASN A 346 5.63 0.23 -14.83
C ASN A 346 4.94 1.59 -14.63
N GLU A 347 3.82 1.65 -13.92
CA GLU A 347 3.00 2.86 -13.78
C GLU A 347 3.58 3.89 -12.83
N PHE A 348 4.26 3.47 -11.74
CA PHE A 348 5.00 4.40 -10.90
C PHE A 348 6.09 5.10 -11.72
N VAL A 349 6.82 4.34 -12.53
CA VAL A 349 7.86 4.86 -13.41
C VAL A 349 7.27 5.77 -14.50
N ASN A 350 6.12 5.41 -15.07
CA ASN A 350 5.42 6.28 -16.03
C ASN A 350 4.99 7.62 -15.40
N LEU A 351 4.46 7.59 -14.17
CA LEU A 351 4.12 8.81 -13.41
C LEU A 351 5.35 9.68 -13.17
N LEU A 352 6.49 9.08 -12.81
CA LEU A 352 7.75 9.81 -12.65
C LEU A 352 8.22 10.45 -13.97
N VAL A 353 8.20 9.72 -15.09
CA VAL A 353 8.58 10.26 -16.41
C VAL A 353 7.69 11.44 -16.76
N GLY A 354 6.36 11.28 -16.71
CA GLY A 354 5.41 12.36 -17.00
C GLY A 354 5.60 13.57 -16.10
N TYR A 355 5.81 13.36 -14.80
CA TYR A 355 6.07 14.41 -13.83
C TYR A 355 7.33 15.23 -14.15
N TYR A 356 8.42 14.55 -14.48
CA TYR A 356 9.68 15.22 -14.80
C TYR A 356 9.68 15.90 -16.17
N ASP A 357 8.97 15.35 -17.15
CA ASP A 357 8.79 15.98 -18.46
C ASP A 357 7.97 17.27 -18.36
N GLN A 358 6.91 17.27 -17.53
CA GLN A 358 6.15 18.48 -17.22
C GLN A 358 6.98 19.56 -16.53
N LYS A 359 7.77 19.18 -15.52
CA LYS A 359 8.67 20.12 -14.83
C LYS A 359 9.70 20.74 -15.76
N ARG A 360 10.32 19.95 -16.63
CA ARG A 360 11.28 20.44 -17.64
C ARG A 360 10.60 21.44 -18.57
N THR A 361 9.38 21.13 -19.03
CA THR A 361 8.61 22.02 -19.90
C THR A 361 8.24 23.33 -19.21
N ALA A 362 7.88 23.29 -17.92
CA ALA A 362 7.55 24.48 -17.13
C ALA A 362 8.77 25.36 -16.81
N GLN A 363 9.99 24.81 -16.81
CA GLN A 363 11.23 25.58 -16.61
C GLN A 363 11.74 26.23 -17.91
N ASN A 364 11.29 25.74 -19.06
CA ASN A 364 11.66 26.25 -20.39
C ASN A 364 10.65 27.26 -20.96
N LYS A 365 9.59 27.58 -20.20
CA LYS A 365 8.62 28.65 -20.47
C LYS A 365 8.82 29.76 -19.45
#